data_AF-A0A439CPM9-F1
#
_entry.id   AF-A0A439CPM9-F1
#
_cell.length_a   1.000
_cell.length_b   1.000
_cell.length_c   1.000
_cell.angle_alpha   90.00
_cell.angle_beta   90.00
_cell.angle_gamma   90.00
#
_symmetry.space_group_name_H-M   'P 1'
#
loop_
_entity.id
_entity.type
_entity.pdbx_description
1 polymer ?
#
loop_
_entity_poly.entity_id
_entity_poly.type
_entity_poly.pdbx_seq_one_letter_code
_entity_poly.pdbx_strand_id
1 'polypeptide(L)'
;MAFTNFIRTLASRPRSSTKGPLDVDDNPLASPTSVVSQAKRFSGGTSTSQNASPRASLSQTRSPIRTSAPQRPEANRDFSFLLKPEIYHQISPLTIPAPFRNPDRQPAADTPLPTLLANGQFRAAAIAAAQELTAINPSGAKTPVSPTDHVRIFDLLYVRLSCLCLIDAIPLAAQEAKALEDLNSAFYADADSGTHLAPWPLRTLVVRLLQNPFHEPDDGKPGARRITSRKFGDEMRRIGEAWAPGVTAL
;
A
#
# COMPACT_ATOMS: atom_id res chain seq x y z
N MET A 1 58.23 9.74 11.33
CA MET A 1 57.93 9.91 9.90
C MET A 1 56.44 9.63 9.70
N ALA A 2 55.70 10.66 9.35
CA ALA A 2 54.24 10.65 9.22
C ALA A 2 53.81 9.98 7.90
N PHE A 3 52.80 9.11 7.94
CA PHE A 3 52.18 8.56 6.74
C PHE A 3 50.86 9.26 6.45
N THR A 4 50.82 9.74 5.22
CA THR A 4 49.94 10.72 4.58
C THR A 4 48.53 10.17 4.33
N ASN A 5 47.53 11.02 4.59
CA ASN A 5 46.14 10.83 4.17
C ASN A 5 46.01 10.87 2.64
N PHE A 6 45.28 9.91 2.05
CA PHE A 6 44.85 9.98 0.64
C PHE A 6 43.31 9.99 0.57
N ILE A 7 42.73 11.18 0.54
CA ILE A 7 41.29 11.37 0.25
C ILE A 7 41.10 11.33 -1.27
N ARG A 8 40.38 10.32 -1.74
CA ARG A 8 39.97 10.17 -3.14
C ARG A 8 38.76 11.08 -3.41
N THR A 9 38.96 12.12 -4.21
CA THR A 9 37.95 13.07 -4.67
C THR A 9 36.87 12.39 -5.53
N LEU A 10 35.61 12.49 -5.12
CA LEU A 10 34.44 12.16 -5.94
C LEU A 10 34.15 13.33 -6.90
N ALA A 11 34.08 13.04 -8.20
CA ALA A 11 33.65 13.98 -9.22
C ALA A 11 32.15 14.27 -9.06
N SER A 12 31.83 15.54 -8.75
CA SER A 12 30.47 16.05 -8.59
C SER A 12 29.86 16.40 -9.96
N ARG A 13 28.67 15.88 -10.26
CA ARG A 13 27.91 16.24 -11.47
C ARG A 13 27.26 17.62 -11.30
N PRO A 14 27.27 18.49 -12.33
CA PRO A 14 26.77 19.85 -12.22
C PRO A 14 25.23 19.90 -12.08
N ARG A 15 24.74 20.68 -11.12
CA ARG A 15 23.33 21.04 -10.95
C ARG A 15 22.96 22.11 -11.98
N SER A 16 21.97 21.82 -12.83
CA SER A 16 21.39 22.82 -13.73
C SER A 16 20.71 23.91 -12.90
N SER A 17 21.22 25.13 -13.04
CA SER A 17 20.72 26.37 -12.45
C SER A 17 19.93 27.10 -13.52
N THR A 18 18.63 27.33 -13.30
CA THR A 18 17.88 28.34 -14.04
C THR A 18 17.17 29.24 -13.05
N LYS A 19 17.91 30.23 -12.59
CA LYS A 19 17.44 31.42 -11.87
C LYS A 19 16.75 32.34 -12.90
N GLY A 20 15.44 32.50 -12.79
CA GLY A 20 14.69 33.60 -13.41
C GLY A 20 14.80 34.88 -12.56
N PRO A 21 14.65 36.07 -13.15
CA PRO A 21 15.02 37.33 -12.52
C PRO A 21 14.02 37.78 -11.43
N LEU A 22 14.55 38.04 -10.22
CA LEU A 22 14.11 39.13 -9.33
C LEU A 22 14.35 40.46 -10.09
N ASP A 23 13.53 41.50 -9.97
CA ASP A 23 13.34 42.25 -8.72
C ASP A 23 12.21 43.28 -8.86
N VAL A 24 11.93 43.97 -7.74
CA VAL A 24 11.12 45.20 -7.52
C VAL A 24 9.61 45.04 -7.31
N ASP A 25 8.96 45.56 -6.27
CA ASP A 25 9.37 46.22 -5.04
C ASP A 25 8.18 46.20 -4.07
N ASP A 26 8.52 46.29 -2.79
CA ASP A 26 7.79 46.66 -1.59
C ASP A 26 6.38 47.31 -1.64
N ASN A 27 5.56 46.83 -0.69
CA ASN A 27 4.74 47.58 0.29
C ASN A 27 3.19 47.53 0.18
N PRO A 28 2.47 47.33 1.31
CA PRO A 28 1.03 47.04 1.38
C PRO A 28 0.16 48.26 1.78
N LEU A 29 -1.17 48.09 1.62
CA LEU A 29 -2.28 48.97 2.07
C LEU A 29 -2.47 50.31 1.33
N ALA A 30 -3.41 50.33 0.37
CA ALA A 30 -4.30 51.47 0.11
C ALA A 30 -5.54 51.04 -0.70
N SER A 31 -6.73 51.27 -0.15
CA SER A 31 -8.05 51.20 -0.82
C SER A 31 -8.31 52.48 -1.66
N PRO A 32 -9.56 52.80 -2.08
CA PRO A 32 -10.38 52.28 -3.19
C PRO A 32 -10.76 53.38 -4.20
N THR A 33 -11.15 53.10 -5.47
CA THR A 33 -12.06 54.04 -6.21
C THR A 33 -12.81 53.37 -7.36
N SER A 34 -14.11 53.68 -7.40
CA SER A 34 -15.18 53.32 -8.33
C SER A 34 -15.11 54.02 -9.69
N VAL A 35 -15.70 53.42 -10.75
CA VAL A 35 -16.59 54.03 -11.78
C VAL A 35 -17.16 52.89 -12.67
N VAL A 36 -18.48 52.58 -12.64
CA VAL A 36 -19.59 53.14 -13.47
C VAL A 36 -19.36 52.86 -14.97
N SER A 37 -20.23 52.28 -15.81
CA SER A 37 -21.61 51.75 -15.79
C SER A 37 -21.89 51.08 -17.15
N GLN A 38 -22.84 50.13 -17.22
CA GLN A 38 -24.11 50.24 -17.97
C GLN A 38 -24.68 48.88 -18.45
N ALA A 39 -26.00 48.78 -18.29
CA ALA A 39 -26.85 47.59 -18.33
C ALA A 39 -27.73 47.48 -19.59
N LYS A 40 -28.31 46.29 -19.81
CA LYS A 40 -29.65 46.06 -20.42
C LYS A 40 -30.13 44.64 -20.05
N ARG A 41 -30.92 44.46 -18.98
CA ARG A 41 -32.40 44.46 -18.89
C ARG A 41 -33.12 43.57 -19.91
N PHE A 42 -33.81 42.54 -19.40
CA PHE A 42 -35.27 42.41 -19.57
C PHE A 42 -35.89 41.91 -18.26
N SER A 43 -36.96 42.60 -17.86
CA SER A 43 -37.80 42.35 -16.69
C SER A 43 -39.15 41.80 -17.13
N GLY A 44 -39.81 41.09 -16.21
CA GLY A 44 -41.25 40.92 -16.14
C GLY A 44 -41.56 39.78 -15.17
N GLY A 45 -42.25 39.91 -14.05
CA GLY A 45 -42.90 41.06 -13.42
C GLY A 45 -43.99 40.57 -12.47
N THR A 46 -44.00 41.11 -11.24
CA THR A 46 -45.19 41.35 -10.37
C THR A 46 -45.80 40.10 -9.67
N SER A 47 -46.18 40.04 -8.39
CA SER A 47 -46.63 41.02 -7.37
C SER A 47 -46.56 40.37 -5.96
N THR A 48 -46.01 41.04 -4.93
CA THR A 48 -46.74 41.69 -3.78
C THR A 48 -47.30 40.71 -2.74
N SER A 49 -47.23 40.85 -1.41
CA SER A 49 -46.57 41.71 -0.41
C SER A 49 -47.00 41.14 0.98
N GLN A 50 -46.38 41.64 2.06
CA GLN A 50 -46.86 41.64 3.46
C GLN A 50 -46.51 40.40 4.29
N ASN A 51 -46.15 40.46 5.58
CA ASN A 51 -45.61 41.48 6.47
C ASN A 51 -45.27 40.73 7.79
N ALA A 52 -44.43 41.35 8.64
CA ALA A 52 -44.37 41.16 10.10
C ALA A 52 -43.82 39.84 10.71
N SER A 53 -42.71 39.98 11.43
CA SER A 53 -42.38 39.15 12.61
C SER A 53 -43.29 39.53 13.79
N PRO A 54 -43.43 38.66 14.81
CA PRO A 54 -42.67 38.95 16.02
C PRO A 54 -42.08 37.73 16.75
N ARG A 55 -41.08 38.09 17.55
CA ARG A 55 -40.35 37.36 18.58
C ARG A 55 -41.26 36.77 19.66
N ALA A 56 -41.06 35.50 20.01
CA ALA A 56 -41.44 34.95 21.31
C ALA A 56 -40.28 34.09 21.84
N SER A 57 -39.62 34.60 22.87
CA SER A 57 -38.62 33.90 23.66
C SER A 57 -39.32 33.10 24.75
N LEU A 58 -39.12 31.78 24.79
CA LEU A 58 -39.42 30.95 25.96
C LEU A 58 -38.24 30.02 26.20
N SER A 59 -37.43 30.43 27.16
CA SER A 59 -36.38 29.63 27.79
C SER A 59 -37.03 28.38 28.40
N GLN A 60 -36.69 27.20 27.89
CA GLN A 60 -36.97 25.95 28.58
C GLN A 60 -35.65 25.21 28.80
N THR A 61 -35.14 25.40 30.00
CA THR A 61 -34.07 24.63 30.62
C THR A 61 -34.45 23.16 30.64
N ARG A 62 -33.90 22.37 29.71
CA ARG A 62 -33.92 20.91 29.78
C ARG A 62 -32.51 20.45 30.10
N SER A 63 -32.34 19.97 31.32
CA SER A 63 -31.12 19.32 31.80
C SER A 63 -30.63 18.29 30.79
N PRO A 64 -29.31 18.17 30.51
CA PRO A 64 -28.83 17.07 29.71
C PRO A 64 -29.01 15.80 30.54
N ILE A 65 -29.99 14.99 30.17
CA ILE A 65 -30.03 13.60 30.56
C ILE A 65 -28.73 13.01 30.00
N ARG A 66 -27.81 12.60 30.88
CA ARG A 66 -26.70 11.74 30.47
C ARG A 66 -27.33 10.40 30.12
N THR A 67 -27.82 10.27 28.89
CA THR A 67 -27.88 8.96 28.26
C THR A 67 -26.44 8.49 28.22
N SER A 68 -26.08 7.61 29.14
CA SER A 68 -24.95 6.71 28.95
C SER A 68 -25.10 6.14 27.55
N ALA A 69 -24.26 6.60 26.62
CA ALA A 69 -24.15 5.95 25.33
C ALA A 69 -23.97 4.47 25.62
N PRO A 70 -24.70 3.56 24.92
CA PRO A 70 -24.37 2.15 25.03
C PRO A 70 -22.87 2.06 24.78
N GLN A 71 -22.11 1.54 25.76
CA GLN A 71 -20.74 1.14 25.53
C GLN A 71 -20.83 0.13 24.40
N ARG A 72 -20.62 0.62 23.18
CA ARG A 72 -20.54 -0.20 21.99
C ARG A 72 -19.43 -1.18 22.34
N PRO A 73 -19.68 -2.50 22.34
CA PRO A 73 -18.61 -3.45 22.58
C PRO A 73 -17.51 -3.05 21.60
N GLU A 74 -16.31 -2.77 22.11
CA GLU A 74 -15.13 -2.60 21.27
C GLU A 74 -15.16 -3.80 20.33
N ALA A 75 -15.53 -3.56 19.08
CA ALA A 75 -15.89 -4.61 18.16
C ALA A 75 -14.57 -5.25 17.80
N ASN A 76 -14.15 -6.20 18.63
CA ASN A 76 -12.86 -6.83 18.59
C ASN A 76 -12.76 -7.48 17.22
N ARG A 77 -12.07 -6.79 16.30
CA ARG A 77 -12.08 -7.14 14.88
C ARG A 77 -11.41 -8.50 14.77
N ASP A 78 -12.12 -9.44 14.20
CA ASP A 78 -11.64 -10.79 14.07
C ASP A 78 -10.84 -10.94 12.77
N PHE A 79 -9.53 -11.17 12.91
CA PHE A 79 -8.60 -11.43 11.81
C PHE A 79 -8.29 -12.94 11.67
N SER A 80 -9.12 -13.83 12.24
CA SER A 80 -8.97 -15.28 12.10
C SER A 80 -8.84 -15.76 10.67
N PHE A 81 -9.42 -15.03 9.70
CA PHE A 81 -9.28 -15.36 8.28
C PHE A 81 -7.82 -15.33 7.84
N LEU A 82 -6.99 -14.41 8.35
CA LEU A 82 -5.55 -14.31 8.03
C LEU A 82 -4.71 -15.40 8.70
N LEU A 83 -5.22 -16.13 9.69
CA LEU A 83 -4.47 -17.17 10.40
C LEU A 83 -4.57 -18.55 9.73
N LYS A 84 -5.31 -18.65 8.62
CA LYS A 84 -5.52 -19.92 7.92
C LYS A 84 -4.27 -20.33 7.15
N PRO A 85 -3.82 -21.59 7.26
CA PRO A 85 -2.63 -22.06 6.53
C PRO A 85 -2.79 -22.04 5.02
N GLU A 86 -4.02 -22.16 4.51
CA GLU A 86 -4.33 -22.13 3.07
C GLU A 86 -3.95 -20.81 2.38
N ILE A 87 -3.76 -19.73 3.15
CA ILE A 87 -3.31 -18.46 2.60
C ILE A 87 -1.82 -18.52 2.25
N TYR A 88 -1.02 -19.24 3.02
CA TYR A 88 0.43 -19.17 2.98
C TYR A 88 1.01 -20.35 2.20
N HIS A 89 1.60 -20.07 1.04
CA HIS A 89 2.10 -21.17 0.21
C HIS A 89 3.50 -21.59 0.64
N GLN A 90 3.80 -22.86 0.39
CA GLN A 90 5.11 -23.43 0.70
C GLN A 90 6.17 -22.88 -0.27
N ILE A 91 7.30 -22.44 0.28
CA ILE A 91 8.43 -21.97 -0.52
C ILE A 91 9.25 -23.19 -0.95
N SER A 92 9.26 -23.50 -2.25
CA SER A 92 10.01 -24.64 -2.80
C SER A 92 11.50 -24.57 -2.39
N PRO A 93 12.13 -25.69 -2.00
CA PRO A 93 13.57 -25.74 -1.74
C PRO A 93 14.39 -25.80 -3.04
N LEU A 94 13.74 -26.08 -4.18
CA LEU A 94 14.41 -26.24 -5.47
C LEU A 94 14.91 -24.91 -6.04
N THR A 95 14.33 -23.79 -5.62
CA THR A 95 14.79 -22.45 -6.03
C THR A 95 16.11 -22.05 -5.39
N ILE A 96 16.55 -22.75 -4.34
CA ILE A 96 17.83 -22.47 -3.66
C ILE A 96 18.97 -23.10 -4.46
N PRO A 97 19.99 -22.35 -4.90
CA PRO A 97 21.17 -22.96 -5.53
C PRO A 97 21.89 -23.95 -4.60
N ALA A 98 22.47 -25.01 -5.16
CA ALA A 98 23.10 -26.09 -4.39
C ALA A 98 24.08 -25.63 -3.27
N PRO A 99 24.93 -24.60 -3.47
CA PRO A 99 25.83 -24.11 -2.42
C PRO A 99 25.15 -23.57 -1.15
N PHE A 100 23.88 -23.16 -1.26
CA PHE A 100 23.08 -22.64 -0.16
C PHE A 100 22.17 -23.70 0.48
N ARG A 101 22.18 -24.93 -0.04
CA ARG A 101 21.47 -26.08 0.56
C ARG A 101 22.28 -26.78 1.66
N ASN A 102 23.54 -26.39 1.86
CA ASN A 102 24.39 -26.97 2.91
C ASN A 102 23.80 -26.73 4.30
N PRO A 103 23.62 -27.77 5.14
CA PRO A 103 22.99 -27.66 6.44
C PRO A 103 23.73 -26.69 7.37
N ASP A 104 25.06 -26.63 7.28
CA ASP A 104 25.90 -25.72 8.10
C ASP A 104 25.64 -24.23 7.86
N ARG A 105 25.02 -23.89 6.72
CA ARG A 105 24.67 -22.50 6.36
C ARG A 105 23.20 -22.18 6.58
N GLN A 106 22.38 -23.19 6.89
CA GLN A 106 20.97 -22.99 7.16
C GLN A 106 20.77 -22.63 8.64
N PRO A 107 19.87 -21.69 8.96
CA PRO A 107 19.53 -21.42 10.34
C PRO A 107 18.87 -22.64 10.98
N ALA A 108 19.08 -22.80 12.29
CA ALA A 108 18.36 -23.81 13.05
C ALA A 108 16.85 -23.51 13.06
N ALA A 109 16.02 -24.55 13.11
CA ALA A 109 14.56 -24.42 12.99
C ALA A 109 13.91 -23.61 14.12
N ASP A 110 14.60 -23.48 15.26
CA ASP A 110 14.21 -22.73 16.45
C ASP A 110 14.76 -21.28 16.47
N THR A 111 15.49 -20.86 15.42
CA THR A 111 16.07 -19.52 15.35
C THR A 111 14.96 -18.46 15.35
N PRO A 112 14.98 -17.46 16.26
CA PRO A 112 13.90 -16.50 16.38
C PRO A 112 13.85 -15.54 15.19
N LEU A 113 12.64 -15.13 14.81
CA LEU A 113 12.38 -14.27 13.65
C LEU A 113 13.26 -13.00 13.59
N PRO A 114 13.48 -12.24 14.69
CA PRO A 114 14.35 -11.06 14.64
C PRO A 114 15.80 -11.38 14.27
N THR A 115 16.32 -12.53 14.73
CA THR A 115 17.68 -12.99 14.42
C THR A 115 17.79 -13.40 12.95
N LEU A 116 16.78 -14.07 12.41
CA LEU A 116 16.73 -14.41 10.98
C LEU A 116 16.78 -13.16 10.10
N LEU A 117 16.02 -12.12 10.47
CA LEU A 117 15.99 -10.83 9.75
C LEU A 117 17.32 -10.09 9.87
N ALA A 118 17.91 -10.02 11.06
CA ALA A 118 19.20 -9.37 11.29
C ALA A 118 20.34 -10.02 10.48
N ASN A 119 20.28 -11.35 10.30
CA ASN A 119 21.27 -12.12 9.53
C ASN A 119 21.00 -12.15 8.02
N GLY A 120 19.95 -11.48 7.54
CA GLY A 120 19.58 -11.49 6.12
C GLY A 120 19.04 -12.84 5.60
N GLN A 121 18.59 -13.73 6.50
CA GLN A 121 18.09 -15.05 6.17
C GLN A 121 16.60 -14.99 5.78
N PHE A 122 16.27 -14.21 4.74
CA PHE A 122 14.90 -13.85 4.39
C PHE A 122 14.00 -15.05 4.04
N ARG A 123 14.56 -16.10 3.42
CA ARG A 123 13.79 -17.32 3.12
C ARG A 123 13.32 -18.02 4.41
N ALA A 124 14.20 -18.17 5.39
CA ALA A 124 13.86 -18.77 6.67
C ALA A 124 12.92 -17.86 7.47
N ALA A 125 13.14 -16.54 7.45
CA ALA A 125 12.26 -15.57 8.07
C ALA A 125 10.83 -15.62 7.49
N ALA A 126 10.69 -15.76 6.16
CA ALA A 126 9.38 -15.91 5.52
C ALA A 126 8.65 -17.17 6.01
N ILE A 127 9.36 -18.31 6.11
CA ILE A 127 8.79 -19.57 6.60
C ILE A 127 8.37 -19.42 8.07
N ALA A 128 9.26 -18.89 8.91
CA ALA A 128 9.00 -18.67 10.33
C ALA A 128 7.80 -17.74 10.55
N ALA A 129 7.67 -16.65 9.79
CA ALA A 129 6.53 -15.75 9.88
C ALA A 129 5.20 -16.44 9.55
N ALA A 130 5.15 -17.27 8.49
CA ALA A 130 3.95 -18.04 8.14
C ALA A 130 3.62 -19.11 9.20
N GLN A 131 4.64 -19.77 9.76
CA GLN A 131 4.46 -20.72 10.86
C GLN A 131 3.92 -20.05 12.13
N GLU A 132 4.39 -18.85 12.44
CA GLU A 132 3.85 -18.05 13.55
C GLU A 132 2.40 -17.62 13.32
N LEU A 133 2.05 -17.21 12.09
CA LEU A 133 0.67 -16.84 11.72
C LEU A 133 -0.30 -18.01 11.79
N THR A 134 0.16 -19.23 11.49
CA THR A 134 -0.69 -20.43 11.39
C THR A 134 -0.63 -21.32 12.63
N ALA A 135 0.18 -20.94 13.63
CA ALA A 135 0.54 -21.78 14.78
C ALA A 135 1.12 -23.16 14.41
N ILE A 136 1.61 -23.34 13.17
CA ILE A 136 2.30 -24.55 12.71
C ILE A 136 3.79 -24.40 13.04
N ASN A 137 4.12 -24.33 14.34
CA ASN A 137 5.52 -24.37 14.77
C ASN A 137 5.85 -25.75 15.36
N PRO A 138 6.83 -26.49 14.82
CA PRO A 138 7.19 -27.82 15.30
C PRO A 138 7.79 -27.82 16.73
N SER A 139 8.26 -26.68 17.22
CA SER A 139 8.90 -26.57 18.55
C SER A 139 7.89 -26.44 19.69
N GLY A 140 6.61 -26.17 19.43
CA GLY A 140 5.55 -26.05 20.46
C GLY A 140 5.75 -24.92 21.49
N ALA A 141 6.87 -24.18 21.41
CA ALA A 141 7.30 -23.23 22.44
C ALA A 141 6.67 -21.83 22.31
N LYS A 142 5.94 -21.55 21.23
CA LYS A 142 5.43 -20.21 20.94
C LYS A 142 3.90 -20.15 21.01
N THR A 143 3.40 -19.21 21.81
CA THR A 143 1.96 -18.97 21.99
C THR A 143 1.30 -18.65 20.64
N PRO A 144 0.15 -19.27 20.32
CA PRO A 144 -0.61 -18.93 19.12
C PRO A 144 -0.95 -17.44 19.09
N VAL A 145 -0.91 -16.84 17.90
CA VAL A 145 -1.31 -15.44 17.71
C VAL A 145 -2.81 -15.32 17.93
N SER A 146 -3.22 -14.38 18.78
CA SER A 146 -4.64 -14.10 19.02
C SER A 146 -5.27 -13.51 17.75
N PRO A 147 -6.47 -13.95 17.31
CA PRO A 147 -7.12 -13.42 16.11
C PRO A 147 -7.50 -11.94 16.21
N THR A 148 -7.41 -11.37 17.41
CA THR A 148 -7.75 -9.98 17.73
C THR A 148 -6.52 -9.07 17.82
N ASP A 149 -5.31 -9.67 17.84
CA ASP A 149 -4.04 -8.95 17.89
C ASP A 149 -3.59 -8.54 16.48
N HIS A 150 -4.33 -7.58 15.92
CA HIS A 150 -4.09 -7.05 14.58
C HIS A 150 -2.67 -6.47 14.41
N VAL A 151 -2.09 -5.89 15.47
CA VAL A 151 -0.72 -5.36 15.44
C VAL A 151 0.26 -6.49 15.14
N ARG A 152 0.18 -7.58 15.91
CA ARG A 152 1.05 -8.73 15.71
C ARG A 152 0.83 -9.40 14.36
N ILE A 153 -0.43 -9.54 13.95
CA ILE A 153 -0.79 -10.17 12.67
C ILE A 153 -0.23 -9.37 11.50
N PHE A 154 -0.42 -8.05 11.48
CA PHE A 154 0.07 -7.20 10.39
C PHE A 154 1.58 -7.08 10.36
N ASP A 155 2.25 -7.09 11.52
CA ASP A 155 3.72 -7.14 11.57
C ASP A 155 4.26 -8.43 10.94
N LEU A 156 3.68 -9.58 11.30
CA LEU A 156 4.08 -10.87 10.74
C LEU A 156 3.77 -10.97 9.25
N LEU A 157 2.61 -10.48 8.81
CA LEU A 157 2.21 -10.46 7.41
C LEU A 157 3.14 -9.53 6.60
N TYR A 158 3.48 -8.36 7.14
CA TYR A 158 4.44 -7.46 6.50
C TYR A 158 5.81 -8.12 6.35
N VAL A 159 6.31 -8.80 7.39
CA VAL A 159 7.57 -9.55 7.33
C VAL A 159 7.48 -10.66 6.27
N ARG A 160 6.40 -11.44 6.27
CA ARG A 160 6.16 -12.52 5.30
C ARG A 160 6.21 -12.00 3.87
N LEU A 161 5.38 -11.02 3.52
CA LEU A 161 5.28 -10.44 2.18
C LEU A 161 6.58 -9.77 1.74
N SER A 162 7.24 -9.04 2.65
CA SER A 162 8.52 -8.38 2.37
C SER A 162 9.62 -9.39 2.08
N CYS A 163 9.72 -10.45 2.89
CA CYS A 163 10.71 -11.50 2.67
C CYS A 163 10.47 -12.26 1.37
N LEU A 164 9.21 -12.52 0.99
CA LEU A 164 8.87 -13.11 -0.30
C LEU A 164 9.33 -12.22 -1.47
N CYS A 165 9.16 -10.90 -1.36
CA CYS A 165 9.69 -9.97 -2.37
C CYS A 165 11.23 -10.02 -2.45
N LEU A 166 11.91 -10.08 -1.30
CA LEU A 166 13.38 -10.08 -1.23
C LEU A 166 14.01 -11.37 -1.79
N ILE A 167 13.29 -12.49 -1.78
CA ILE A 167 13.73 -13.76 -2.37
C ILE A 167 13.21 -13.97 -3.80
N ASP A 168 12.70 -12.92 -4.44
CA ASP A 168 12.15 -12.93 -5.80
C ASP A 168 10.93 -13.86 -5.99
N ALA A 169 10.16 -14.07 -4.92
CA ALA A 169 8.91 -14.83 -4.93
C ALA A 169 7.69 -13.88 -5.00
N ILE A 170 7.75 -12.87 -5.88
CA ILE A 170 6.73 -11.82 -5.99
C ILE A 170 5.34 -12.37 -6.37
N PRO A 171 5.18 -13.35 -7.29
CA PRO A 171 3.87 -13.91 -7.61
C PRO A 171 3.19 -14.53 -6.39
N LEU A 172 3.97 -15.21 -5.56
CA LEU A 172 3.49 -15.78 -4.31
C LEU A 172 3.09 -14.67 -3.32
N ALA A 173 3.93 -13.66 -3.14
CA ALA A 173 3.59 -12.52 -2.28
C ALA A 173 2.27 -11.84 -2.71
N ALA A 174 2.04 -11.69 -4.01
CA ALA A 174 0.80 -11.13 -4.53
C ALA A 174 -0.42 -12.02 -4.24
N GLN A 175 -0.28 -13.34 -4.36
CA GLN A 175 -1.34 -14.28 -3.98
C GLN A 175 -1.69 -14.19 -2.50
N GLU A 176 -0.69 -14.18 -1.61
CA GLU A 176 -0.91 -14.08 -0.16
C GLU A 176 -1.51 -12.72 0.23
N ALA A 177 -1.13 -11.63 -0.45
CA ALA A 177 -1.64 -10.29 -0.20
C ALA A 177 -3.15 -10.15 -0.48
N LYS A 178 -3.74 -11.01 -1.32
CA LYS A 178 -5.20 -11.01 -1.57
C LYS A 178 -6.02 -11.36 -0.34
N ALA A 179 -5.42 -12.06 0.63
CA ALA A 179 -6.10 -12.37 1.87
C ALA A 179 -6.53 -11.12 2.65
N LEU A 180 -5.91 -9.97 2.40
CA LEU A 180 -6.31 -8.69 2.98
C LEU A 180 -7.57 -8.06 2.34
N GLU A 181 -8.05 -8.63 1.23
CA GLU A 181 -9.23 -8.17 0.51
C GLU A 181 -9.15 -6.67 0.18
N ASP A 182 -10.12 -5.87 0.64
CA ASP A 182 -10.14 -4.42 0.47
C ASP A 182 -9.62 -3.69 1.72
N LEU A 183 -8.34 -3.31 1.68
CA LEU A 183 -7.71 -2.49 2.72
C LEU A 183 -8.35 -1.10 2.89
N ASN A 184 -9.12 -0.60 1.92
CA ASN A 184 -9.79 0.69 2.04
C ASN A 184 -11.17 0.60 2.73
N SER A 185 -11.59 -0.61 3.09
CA SER A 185 -12.84 -0.87 3.81
C SER A 185 -12.82 -0.26 5.22
N ALA A 186 -13.98 0.19 5.70
CA ALA A 186 -14.19 0.64 7.07
C ALA A 186 -13.86 -0.44 8.13
N PHE A 187 -13.72 -1.71 7.71
CA PHE A 187 -13.22 -2.78 8.56
C PHE A 187 -11.83 -2.50 9.14
N TYR A 188 -10.95 -1.88 8.35
CA TYR A 188 -9.58 -1.53 8.73
C TYR A 188 -9.44 -0.15 9.37
N ALA A 189 -10.55 0.56 9.57
CA ALA A 189 -10.55 1.83 10.28
C ALA A 189 -10.91 1.59 11.75
N ASP A 190 -10.09 2.14 12.65
CA ASP A 190 -10.46 2.29 14.05
C ASP A 190 -11.61 3.31 14.16
N ALA A 191 -12.71 2.90 14.76
CA ALA A 191 -13.93 3.71 14.84
C ALA A 191 -13.76 4.94 15.73
N ASP A 192 -12.87 4.86 16.72
CA ASP A 192 -12.74 5.90 17.75
C ASP A 192 -11.62 6.89 17.43
N SER A 193 -10.46 6.41 16.96
CA SER A 193 -9.35 7.29 16.57
C SER A 193 -9.38 7.73 15.10
N GLY A 194 -10.17 7.05 14.26
CA GLY A 194 -10.13 7.23 12.80
C GLY A 194 -8.82 6.78 12.15
N THR A 195 -7.92 6.14 12.91
CA THR A 195 -6.65 5.65 12.40
C THR A 195 -6.83 4.32 11.67
N HIS A 196 -5.94 4.05 10.72
CA HIS A 196 -5.97 2.81 9.98
C HIS A 196 -5.24 1.71 10.76
N LEU A 197 -5.90 0.57 11.00
CA LEU A 197 -5.37 -0.56 11.76
C LEU A 197 -4.14 -1.18 11.08
N ALA A 198 -4.16 -1.30 9.74
CA ALA A 198 -2.99 -1.76 9.00
C ALA A 198 -1.91 -0.65 8.86
N PRO A 199 -0.64 -0.95 9.20
CA PRO A 199 0.43 0.03 9.15
C PRO A 199 0.69 0.50 7.71
N TRP A 200 1.12 1.76 7.55
CA TRP A 200 1.37 2.36 6.23
C TRP A 200 2.32 1.53 5.33
N PRO A 201 3.45 1.00 5.83
CA PRO A 201 4.32 0.14 5.02
C PRO A 201 3.60 -1.06 4.41
N LEU A 202 2.74 -1.74 5.19
CA LEU A 202 1.96 -2.87 4.70
C LEU A 202 0.99 -2.46 3.59
N ARG A 203 0.26 -1.35 3.78
CA ARG A 203 -0.65 -0.82 2.76
C ARG A 203 0.06 -0.52 1.45
N THR A 204 1.19 0.17 1.50
CA THR A 204 1.96 0.51 0.29
C THR A 204 2.54 -0.73 -0.40
N LEU A 205 2.96 -1.74 0.37
CA LEU A 205 3.46 -3.00 -0.17
C LEU A 205 2.34 -3.76 -0.91
N VAL A 206 1.16 -3.86 -0.30
CA VAL A 206 0.00 -4.56 -0.89
C VAL A 206 -0.45 -3.89 -2.19
N VAL A 207 -0.54 -2.56 -2.21
CA VAL A 207 -0.87 -1.82 -3.45
C VAL A 207 0.12 -2.15 -4.57
N ARG A 208 1.42 -2.20 -4.26
CA ARG A 208 2.45 -2.55 -5.26
C ARG A 208 2.34 -4.00 -5.73
N LEU A 209 2.07 -4.94 -4.82
CA LEU A 209 1.92 -6.35 -5.14
C LEU A 209 0.70 -6.61 -6.04
N LEU A 210 -0.44 -5.96 -5.75
CA LEU A 210 -1.67 -6.12 -6.52
C LEU A 210 -1.64 -5.40 -7.88
N GLN A 211 -0.73 -4.44 -8.07
CA GLN A 211 -0.51 -3.76 -9.35
C GLN A 211 0.47 -4.48 -10.28
N ASN A 212 1.02 -5.62 -9.87
CA ASN A 212 2.04 -6.32 -10.66
C ASN A 212 1.43 -6.86 -11.97
N PRO A 213 1.94 -6.50 -13.17
CA PRO A 213 1.40 -6.98 -14.44
C PRO A 213 1.61 -8.47 -14.69
N PHE A 214 2.53 -9.13 -13.98
CA PHE A 214 2.75 -10.57 -14.05
C PHE A 214 1.83 -11.36 -13.11
N HIS A 215 0.96 -10.67 -12.38
CA HIS A 215 -0.06 -11.29 -11.56
C HIS A 215 -1.29 -11.61 -12.42
N GLU A 216 -1.60 -12.90 -12.56
CA GLU A 216 -2.86 -13.34 -13.15
C GLU A 216 -3.97 -13.23 -12.09
N PRO A 217 -4.99 -12.38 -12.30
CA PRO A 217 -6.15 -12.39 -11.42
C PRO A 217 -6.78 -13.78 -11.48
N ASP A 218 -7.00 -14.38 -10.31
CA ASP A 218 -7.65 -15.69 -10.16
C ASP A 218 -9.16 -15.55 -10.36
N ASP A 219 -9.53 -14.95 -11.49
CA ASP A 219 -10.83 -15.15 -12.05
C ASP A 219 -10.62 -16.37 -12.94
N GLY A 220 -11.22 -17.53 -12.60
CA GLY A 220 -11.30 -18.70 -13.47
C GLY A 220 -12.06 -18.46 -14.80
N LYS A 221 -11.91 -17.27 -15.36
CA LYS A 221 -12.33 -16.83 -16.68
C LYS A 221 -11.05 -16.67 -17.51
N PRO A 222 -10.92 -17.33 -18.67
CA PRO A 222 -9.86 -17.04 -19.63
C PRO A 222 -10.04 -15.60 -20.13
N GLY A 223 -9.45 -14.65 -19.41
CA GLY A 223 -9.82 -13.24 -19.43
C GLY A 223 -8.67 -12.28 -19.65
N ALA A 224 -7.42 -12.74 -19.60
CA ALA A 224 -6.40 -12.13 -20.44
C ALA A 224 -6.89 -12.33 -21.87
N ARG A 225 -7.51 -11.30 -22.46
CA ARG A 225 -7.87 -11.33 -23.88
C ARG A 225 -6.57 -11.52 -24.62
N ARG A 226 -6.23 -12.80 -24.91
CA ARG A 226 -5.17 -13.17 -25.84
C ARG A 226 -5.35 -12.24 -27.01
N ILE A 227 -4.31 -11.46 -27.33
CA ILE A 227 -4.40 -10.50 -28.42
C ILE A 227 -4.51 -11.35 -29.70
N THR A 228 -5.75 -11.64 -30.11
CA THR A 228 -6.09 -12.41 -31.31
C THR A 228 -6.26 -11.49 -32.53
N SER A 229 -5.92 -10.21 -32.37
CA SER A 229 -5.99 -9.24 -33.45
C SER A 229 -5.06 -9.65 -34.59
N ARG A 230 -5.65 -10.03 -35.73
CA ARG A 230 -4.89 -10.31 -36.96
C ARG A 230 -4.01 -9.14 -37.36
N LYS A 231 -4.53 -7.91 -37.29
CA LYS A 231 -3.76 -6.69 -37.57
C LYS A 231 -2.52 -6.56 -36.68
N PHE A 232 -2.66 -6.88 -35.39
CA PHE A 232 -1.52 -6.87 -34.46
C PHE A 232 -0.51 -7.97 -34.81
N GLY A 233 -0.98 -9.18 -35.12
CA GLY A 233 -0.11 -10.27 -35.55
C GLY A 233 0.63 -9.97 -36.86
N ASP A 234 -0.05 -9.32 -37.81
CA ASP A 234 0.54 -8.90 -39.09
C ASP A 234 1.57 -7.78 -38.89
N GLU A 235 1.28 -6.80 -38.02
CA GLU A 235 2.23 -5.73 -37.72
C GLU A 235 3.46 -6.26 -36.97
N MET A 236 3.28 -7.16 -36.01
CA MET A 236 4.41 -7.79 -35.30
C MET A 236 5.28 -8.64 -36.24
N ARG A 237 4.66 -9.32 -37.21
CA ARG A 237 5.40 -10.04 -38.26
C ARG A 237 6.18 -9.07 -39.15
N ARG A 238 5.56 -7.98 -39.60
CA ARG A 238 6.22 -6.93 -40.40
C ARG A 238 7.40 -6.31 -39.67
N ILE A 239 7.24 -6.02 -38.37
CA ILE A 239 8.32 -5.51 -37.51
C ILE A 239 9.43 -6.56 -37.39
N GLY A 240 9.09 -7.84 -37.18
CA GLY A 240 10.06 -8.93 -37.13
C GLY A 240 10.86 -9.09 -38.42
N GLU A 241 10.20 -9.06 -39.58
CA GLU A 241 10.82 -9.14 -40.91
C GLU A 241 11.73 -7.93 -41.19
N ALA A 242 11.34 -6.74 -40.74
CA ALA A 242 12.15 -5.53 -40.88
C ALA A 242 13.39 -5.52 -39.97
N TRP A 243 13.31 -6.15 -38.79
CA TRP A 243 14.40 -6.19 -37.81
C TRP A 243 15.37 -7.36 -38.02
N ALA A 244 14.95 -8.45 -38.67
CA ALA A 244 15.80 -9.60 -38.98
C ALA A 244 15.66 -10.05 -40.45
N PRO A 245 16.16 -9.27 -41.42
CA PRO A 245 16.20 -9.69 -42.81
C PRO A 245 17.13 -10.92 -42.95
N GLY A 246 16.55 -12.12 -43.14
CA GLY A 246 17.30 -13.34 -43.49
C GLY A 246 17.00 -14.63 -42.70
N VAL A 247 16.04 -14.68 -41.76
CA VAL A 247 15.79 -15.88 -40.92
C VAL A 247 14.66 -16.78 -41.45
N THR A 248 14.39 -16.80 -42.75
CA THR A 248 13.49 -17.80 -43.35
C THR A 248 14.05 -18.31 -44.69
N ALA A 249 14.96 -19.27 -44.62
CA ALA A 249 15.12 -20.34 -45.61
C ALA A 249 16.17 -21.35 -45.13
N LEU A 250 15.73 -22.39 -44.40
CA LEU A 250 16.25 -23.76 -44.45
C LEU A 250 15.09 -24.71 -44.14
#